data_AF-A0A2U8WZ68-F1
#
_entry.id   AF-A0A2U8WZ68-F1
#
_cell.length_a   1.000
_cell.length_b   1.000
_cell.length_c   1.000
_cell.angle_alpha   90.00
_cell.angle_beta   90.00
_cell.angle_gamma   90.00
#
_symmetry.space_group_name_H-M   'P 1'
#
loop_
_entity.id
_entity.type
_entity.pdbx_description
1 polymer ?
#
loop_
_entity_poly.entity_id
_entity_poly.type
_entity_poly.pdbx_seq_one_letter_code
_entity_poly.pdbx_strand_id
1 'polypeptide(L)'
;MFTLEIDGTPVAIIRSNEERARELLEVEGFQDDLRTMKSDGRPLWSGKAESLKLRPATEDEVETFEDSMDEEDFEDEDEPKAANDSQGETDDEDEEDDVDILFLVDIDDEDEE
;
A
#
# COMPACT_ATOMS: atom_id res chain seq x y z
N MET A 1 11.14 -5.56 -1.01
CA MET A 1 10.04 -5.01 -0.20
C MET A 1 10.60 -3.99 0.74
N PHE A 2 10.01 -2.80 0.72
CA PHE A 2 10.36 -1.69 1.61
C PHE A 2 9.13 -1.27 2.36
N THR A 3 9.29 -1.02 3.65
CA THR A 3 8.22 -0.49 4.49
C THR A 3 8.32 1.02 4.49
N LEU A 4 7.22 1.67 4.14
CA LEU A 4 6.97 3.08 4.38
C LEU A 4 6.62 3.28 5.85
N GLU A 5 7.50 3.97 6.55
CA GLU A 5 7.32 4.39 7.93
C GLU A 5 7.02 5.89 7.97
N ILE A 6 5.92 6.26 8.62
CA ILE A 6 5.53 7.65 8.86
C ILE A 6 5.53 7.93 10.35
N ASP A 7 6.32 8.91 10.79
CA ASP A 7 6.45 9.30 12.21
C ASP A 7 6.85 8.14 13.16
N GLY A 8 7.55 7.12 12.64
CA GLY A 8 7.93 5.93 13.42
C GLY A 8 6.89 4.80 13.44
N THR A 9 5.79 4.96 12.68
CA THR A 9 4.76 3.93 12.51
C THR A 9 4.88 3.32 11.12
N PRO A 10 4.97 1.99 10.98
CA PRO A 10 4.90 1.35 9.68
C PRO A 10 3.49 1.51 9.11
N VAL A 11 3.37 2.22 7.98
CA VAL A 11 2.09 2.56 7.36
C VAL A 11 1.79 1.62 6.20
N ALA A 12 2.77 1.32 5.37
CA ALA A 12 2.57 0.45 4.21
C ALA A 12 3.85 -0.31 3.84
N ILE A 13 3.70 -1.44 3.16
CA ILE A 13 4.79 -2.22 2.56
C ILE A 13 4.64 -2.15 1.05
N ILE A 14 5.73 -1.81 0.38
CA ILE A 14 5.80 -1.66 -1.07
C ILE A 14 6.67 -2.79 -1.60
N ARG A 15 6.13 -3.62 -2.51
CA ARG A 15 6.85 -4.70 -3.21
C ARG A 15 7.75 -4.16 -4.32
N SER A 16 8.68 -3.30 -3.94
CA SER A 16 9.63 -2.70 -4.87
C SER A 16 11.04 -2.60 -4.28
N ASN A 17 11.95 -1.99 -5.05
CA ASN A 17 13.29 -1.62 -4.58
C ASN A 17 13.28 -0.21 -3.94
N GLU A 18 14.37 0.18 -3.28
CA GLU A 18 14.45 1.48 -2.58
C GLU A 18 14.23 2.66 -3.54
N GLU A 19 14.84 2.59 -4.73
CA GLU A 19 14.77 3.66 -5.73
C GLU A 19 13.34 3.86 -6.22
N ARG A 20 12.67 2.79 -6.67
CA ARG A 20 11.28 2.82 -7.13
C ARG A 20 10.30 3.20 -6.02
N ALA A 21 10.45 2.61 -4.83
CA ALA A 21 9.61 2.96 -3.69
C ALA A 21 9.73 4.45 -3.37
N ARG A 22 10.94 5.01 -3.45
CA ARG A 22 11.18 6.44 -3.24
C ARG A 22 10.58 7.31 -4.34
N GLU A 23 10.75 6.91 -5.61
CA GLU A 23 10.13 7.61 -6.74
C GLU A 23 8.61 7.67 -6.58
N LEU A 24 7.97 6.57 -6.14
CA LEU A 24 6.53 6.54 -5.86
C LEU A 24 6.13 7.56 -4.77
N LEU A 25 6.91 7.68 -3.69
CA LEU A 25 6.65 8.69 -2.66
C LEU A 25 6.79 10.12 -3.16
N GLU A 26 7.48 10.33 -4.28
CA GLU A 26 7.64 11.63 -4.93
C GLU A 26 6.50 11.92 -5.92
N VAL A 27 5.67 10.92 -6.26
CA VAL A 27 4.47 11.09 -7.09
C VAL A 27 3.40 11.85 -6.32
N GLU A 28 2.90 12.95 -6.92
CA GLU A 28 1.90 13.81 -6.28
C GLU A 28 0.60 13.06 -5.96
N GLY A 29 0.18 12.12 -6.81
CA GLY A 29 -1.02 11.29 -6.57
C GLY A 29 -0.89 10.44 -5.30
N PHE A 30 0.24 9.74 -5.13
CA PHE A 30 0.49 8.94 -3.93
C PHE A 30 0.58 9.79 -2.66
N GLN A 31 1.18 10.98 -2.78
CA GLN A 31 1.25 11.96 -1.69
C GLN A 31 -0.11 12.51 -1.28
N ASP A 32 -1.01 12.74 -2.24
CA ASP A 32 -2.36 13.22 -1.98
C ASP A 32 -3.23 12.14 -1.34
N ASP A 33 -3.07 10.89 -1.81
CA ASP A 33 -3.70 9.71 -1.24
C ASP A 33 -3.35 9.54 0.25
N LEU A 34 -2.06 9.56 0.60
CA LEU A 34 -1.62 9.52 2.00
C LEU A 34 -2.11 10.69 2.87
N ARG A 35 -2.46 11.83 2.27
CA ARG A 35 -3.05 12.98 3.00
C ARG A 35 -4.55 12.83 3.18
N THR A 36 -5.21 12.18 2.24
CA THR A 36 -6.66 11.98 2.21
C THR A 36 -7.03 10.79 3.07
N MET A 37 -6.31 9.68 2.97
CA MET A 37 -6.46 8.51 3.83
C MET A 37 -6.20 8.89 5.29
N LYS A 38 -7.08 8.42 6.16
CA LYS A 38 -6.99 8.61 7.61
C LYS A 38 -6.84 7.28 8.31
N SER A 39 -6.09 7.27 9.39
CA SER A 39 -6.06 6.17 10.36
C SER A 39 -6.30 6.75 11.74
N ASP A 40 -7.16 6.12 12.55
CA ASP A 40 -7.49 6.59 13.90
C ASP A 40 -8.01 8.05 13.88
N GLY A 41 -8.82 8.40 12.87
CA GLY A 41 -9.39 9.74 12.66
C GLY A 41 -8.37 10.85 12.31
N ARG A 42 -7.13 10.49 11.93
CA ARG A 42 -6.07 11.43 11.54
C ARG A 42 -5.48 11.05 10.19
N PRO A 43 -5.10 12.04 9.35
CA PRO A 43 -4.48 11.74 8.06
C PRO A 43 -3.18 10.95 8.26
N LEU A 44 -2.96 9.92 7.43
CA LEU A 44 -1.75 9.08 7.51
C LEU A 44 -0.49 9.94 7.41
N TRP A 45 -0.52 10.94 6.52
CA TRP A 45 0.60 11.83 6.30
C TRP A 45 0.25 13.30 6.52
N SER A 46 1.06 13.96 7.33
CA SER A 46 0.95 15.39 7.63
C SER A 46 1.46 16.32 6.51
N GLY A 47 1.87 15.77 5.37
CA GLY A 47 2.39 16.51 4.22
C GLY A 47 3.86 16.93 4.32
N LYS A 48 4.62 16.40 5.29
CA LYS A 48 6.05 16.67 5.47
C LYS A 48 6.90 15.51 4.95
N ALA A 49 7.71 15.76 3.92
CA ALA A 49 8.60 14.74 3.35
C ALA A 49 9.59 14.15 4.38
N GLU A 50 10.00 14.92 5.39
CA GLU A 50 10.88 14.46 6.47
C GLU A 50 10.25 13.37 7.36
N SER A 51 8.91 13.28 7.36
CA SER A 51 8.17 12.24 8.08
C SER A 51 8.10 10.92 7.31
N LEU A 52 8.30 10.94 5.99
CA LEU A 52 8.29 9.75 5.15
C LEU A 52 9.68 9.10 5.21
N LYS A 53 9.75 7.87 5.72
CA LYS A 53 10.98 7.09 5.75
C LYS A 53 10.75 5.75 5.09
N LEU A 54 11.66 5.39 4.19
CA LEU A 54 11.73 4.05 3.65
C LEU A 54 12.78 3.28 4.42
N ARG A 55 12.40 2.08 4.86
CA ARG A 55 13.34 1.11 5.43
C ARG A 55 13.09 -0.25 4.80
N PRO A 56 14.10 -1.14 4.79
CA PRO A 56 13.86 -2.52 4.42
C PRO A 56 12.77 -3.12 5.31
N ALA A 57 11.84 -3.84 4.69
CA ALA A 57 10.77 -4.52 5.41
C ALA A 57 11.36 -5.59 6.34
N THR A 58 10.75 -5.75 7.51
CA THR A 58 11.11 -6.81 8.45
C THR A 58 10.48 -8.14 8.02
N GLU A 59 11.00 -9.25 8.55
CA GLU A 59 10.49 -10.59 8.19
C GLU A 59 9.00 -10.75 8.53
N ASP A 60 8.56 -10.18 9.66
CA ASP A 60 7.15 -10.16 10.13
C ASP A 60 6.23 -9.36 9.19
N GLU A 61 6.71 -8.19 8.73
CA GLU A 61 6.02 -7.34 7.75
C GLU A 61 5.92 -8.04 6.39
N VAL A 62 7.01 -8.64 5.92
CA VAL A 62 7.03 -9.40 4.66
C VAL A 62 6.08 -10.60 4.73
N GLU A 63 6.10 -11.35 5.83
CA GLU A 63 5.18 -12.47 6.04
C GLU A 63 3.73 -11.98 6.00
N THR A 64 3.39 -10.87 6.68
CA THR A 64 2.05 -10.28 6.61
C THR A 64 1.68 -9.88 5.18
N PHE A 65 2.62 -9.31 4.43
CA PHE A 65 2.39 -8.93 3.03
C PHE A 65 2.11 -10.13 2.14
N GLU A 66 2.94 -11.17 2.25
CA GLU A 66 2.78 -12.41 1.50
C GLU A 66 1.50 -13.15 1.91
N ASP A 67 1.18 -13.18 3.21
CA ASP A 67 -0.03 -13.79 3.75
C ASP A 67 -1.29 -13.07 3.29
N SER A 68 -1.37 -11.74 3.33
CA SER A 68 -2.52 -11.01 2.76
C SER A 68 -2.66 -11.23 1.25
N MET A 69 -1.54 -11.25 0.51
CA MET A 69 -1.55 -11.54 -0.92
C MET A 69 -1.98 -12.98 -1.26
N ASP A 70 -1.71 -13.95 -0.39
CA ASP A 70 -2.08 -15.36 -0.57
C ASP A 70 -3.50 -15.65 -0.01
N GLU A 71 -3.93 -14.95 1.04
CA GLU A 71 -5.24 -15.10 1.69
C GLU A 71 -6.39 -14.51 0.85
N GLU A 72 -6.11 -13.51 0.00
CA GLU A 72 -7.03 -13.09 -1.07
C GLU A 72 -7.30 -14.20 -2.12
N ASP A 73 -6.59 -15.34 -2.08
CA ASP A 73 -6.76 -16.48 -3.00
C ASP A 73 -7.47 -17.70 -2.35
N PHE A 74 -7.97 -17.58 -1.10
CA PHE A 74 -8.59 -18.68 -0.32
C PHE A 74 -9.94 -18.36 0.35
N GLU A 75 -10.88 -17.81 -0.40
CA GLU A 75 -12.31 -18.00 -0.13
C GLU A 75 -13.10 -18.38 -1.41
N ASP A 76 -12.94 -19.61 -1.91
CA ASP A 76 -14.09 -20.46 -2.31
C ASP A 76 -13.64 -21.90 -2.61
N GLU A 77 -14.35 -22.89 -2.03
CA GLU A 77 -14.13 -24.34 -2.25
C GLU A 77 -14.78 -24.86 -3.56
N ASP A 78 -15.31 -24.03 -4.46
CA ASP A 78 -15.79 -24.53 -5.76
C ASP A 78 -15.43 -23.60 -6.95
N GLU A 79 -14.76 -24.19 -7.95
CA GLU A 79 -14.56 -23.69 -9.34
C GLU A 79 -13.30 -22.84 -9.66
N PRO A 80 -12.78 -22.91 -10.91
CA PRO A 80 -11.34 -22.94 -11.19
C PRO A 80 -10.65 -21.57 -11.20
N LYS A 81 -9.45 -21.54 -10.60
CA LYS A 81 -8.44 -20.47 -10.58
C LYS A 81 -8.27 -19.80 -11.96
N ALA A 82 -9.03 -18.74 -12.20
CA ALA A 82 -8.69 -17.71 -13.17
C ALA A 82 -7.96 -16.62 -12.40
N ALA A 83 -6.74 -16.31 -12.84
CA ALA A 83 -5.94 -15.19 -12.35
C ALA A 83 -6.81 -13.92 -12.28
N ASN A 84 -6.99 -13.42 -11.06
CA ASN A 84 -7.60 -12.13 -10.74
C ASN A 84 -6.53 -11.49 -9.85
N ASP A 85 -5.58 -10.68 -10.33
CA ASP A 85 -5.74 -9.46 -11.11
C ASP A 85 -7.02 -8.72 -10.71
N SER A 86 -7.12 -8.39 -9.42
CA SER A 86 -8.03 -7.33 -8.98
C SER A 86 -7.44 -5.98 -9.42
N GLN A 87 -7.51 -5.75 -10.72
CA GLN A 87 -8.24 -4.66 -11.35
C GLN A 87 -8.90 -3.70 -10.33
N GLY A 88 -8.11 -2.77 -9.81
CA GLY A 88 -8.59 -1.41 -9.62
C GLY A 88 -8.82 -0.83 -11.01
N GLU A 89 -10.07 -0.87 -11.48
CA GLU A 89 -10.47 -0.33 -12.78
C GLU A 89 -10.41 1.21 -12.73
N THR A 90 -9.21 1.77 -12.96
CA THR A 90 -9.04 3.14 -13.45
C THR A 90 -8.44 3.07 -14.85
N ASP A 91 -9.31 3.30 -15.83
CA ASP A 91 -9.03 3.56 -17.24
C ASP A 91 -8.17 4.83 -17.37
N ASP A 92 -6.85 4.71 -17.20
CA ASP A 92 -5.88 5.72 -17.66
C ASP A 92 -4.64 4.98 -18.18
N GLU A 93 -4.36 5.16 -19.47
CA GLU A 93 -3.37 4.45 -20.30
C GLU A 93 -1.90 4.82 -19.99
N ASP A 94 -1.46 4.76 -18.74
CA ASP A 94 -0.04 4.92 -18.37
C ASP A 94 0.43 3.73 -17.51
N GLU A 95 0.99 2.72 -18.19
CA GLU A 95 1.71 1.56 -17.62
C GLU A 95 3.03 1.99 -16.90
N GLU A 96 2.97 2.94 -15.98
CA GLU A 96 4.13 3.36 -15.18
C GLU A 96 4.23 2.53 -13.89
N ASP A 97 4.82 1.34 -14.00
CA ASP A 97 5.33 0.52 -12.90
C ASP A 97 4.30 0.20 -11.78
N ASP A 98 3.36 -0.71 -12.04
CA ASP A 98 2.48 -1.30 -11.01
C ASP A 98 3.32 -1.90 -9.87
N VAL A 99 3.49 -1.15 -8.79
CA VAL A 99 4.11 -1.62 -7.55
C VAL A 99 3.00 -2.02 -6.59
N ASP A 100 3.08 -3.24 -6.06
CA ASP A 100 2.10 -3.69 -5.09
C ASP A 100 2.35 -3.01 -3.74
N ILE A 101 1.29 -2.49 -3.13
CA ILE A 101 1.34 -1.77 -1.86
C ILE A 101 0.28 -2.34 -0.93
N LEU A 102 0.68 -2.74 0.27
CA LEU A 102 -0.23 -3.16 1.33
C LEU A 102 -0.14 -2.19 2.50
N PHE A 103 -1.27 -1.67 2.95
CA PHE A 103 -1.34 -0.84 4.15
C PHE A 103 -1.35 -1.71 5.40
N LEU A 104 -0.46 -1.42 6.34
CA LEU A 104 -0.34 -2.12 7.63
C LEU A 104 -1.17 -1.47 8.74
N VAL A 105 -1.79 -0.34 8.43
CA VAL A 105 -2.63 0.42 9.36
C VAL A 105 -4.08 0.32 8.94
N ASP A 106 -4.96 0.33 9.93
CA ASP A 106 -6.40 0.38 9.72
C ASP A 106 -6.76 1.76 9.19
N ILE A 107 -7.22 1.80 7.93
CA ILE A 107 -7.70 3.02 7.30
C ILE A 107 -9.16 3.21 7.70
N ASP A 108 -9.46 4.39 8.22
CA ASP A 108 -10.82 4.83 8.51
C ASP A 108 -11.48 5.10 7.14
N ASP A 109 -12.25 4.13 6.66
CA ASP A 109 -12.99 4.22 5.41
C ASP A 109 -14.10 5.27 5.61
N GLU A 110 -13.93 6.47 5.04
CA GLU A 110 -14.89 7.58 5.18
C GLU A 110 -16.19 7.36 4.36
N ASP A 111 -16.43 6.17 3.82
CA ASP A 111 -17.64 5.79 3.07
C ASP A 111 -18.80 5.25 3.95
N GLU A 112 -18.83 5.56 5.25
CA GLU A 112 -20.03 5.41 6.09
C GLU A 112 -20.76 6.75 6.33
N GLU A 113 -21.52 7.24 5.33
CA GLU A 113 -22.66 8.17 5.52
C GLU A 113 -23.98 7.67 4.89
#